data_AF-A0A212SMP0-F1
#
_entry.id   AF-A0A212SMP0-F1
#
_cell.length_a   1.000
_cell.length_b   1.000
_cell.length_c   1.000
_cell.angle_alpha   90.00
_cell.angle_beta   90.00
_cell.angle_gamma   90.00
#
_symmetry.space_group_name_H-M   'P 1'
#
loop_
_entity.id
_entity.type
_entity.pdbx_description
1 polymer ?
#
loop_
_entity_poly.entity_id
_entity_poly.type
_entity_poly.pdbx_seq_one_letter_code
_entity_poly.pdbx_strand_id
1 'polypeptide(L)'
;MEQGSAREGARPAYFPGVSPYASGNAARAPQDRVPEQARGRQGEEGRAGGRQGEEGRARGEHTHSEPPAPRAVQRHSVRGQILDALRAALVDGELVPGQVYSAPALGARFGVSATPVREAMQRLAVEGAVEVVPNRGFRVTERGPRELAELAEVRALIEVPVMLSLARTVPAHRWSVLRPLAEATVAAAAVGDRAAYAESDRAFHRAVLTLSGNEQLVTVADELHRRSQWPLVAGPVTRRAELLADAAEHTALLDALIAQDLTVVQALVREHFNGADR
;
A
#
# COMPACT_ATOMS: atom_id res chain seq x y z
N MET A 1 67.01 -30.46 -42.02
CA MET A 1 65.84 -31.36 -41.98
C MET A 1 64.68 -30.52 -41.46
N GLU A 2 64.08 -29.68 -42.30
CA GLU A 2 63.00 -29.99 -43.26
C GLU A 2 61.68 -30.46 -42.62
N GLN A 3 60.65 -29.61 -42.84
CA GLN A 3 59.25 -29.91 -43.20
C GLN A 3 58.41 -30.73 -42.19
N GLY A 4 57.15 -30.43 -41.90
CA GLY A 4 56.11 -29.69 -42.63
C GLY A 4 54.78 -30.46 -42.52
N SER A 5 53.66 -29.78 -42.80
CA SER A 5 52.27 -30.29 -42.97
C SER A 5 51.39 -30.31 -41.71
N ALA A 6 50.44 -29.37 -41.50
CA ALA A 6 49.14 -29.13 -42.18
C ALA A 6 48.12 -30.27 -41.96
N ARG A 7 46.79 -30.11 -41.87
CA ARG A 7 45.78 -29.04 -41.74
C ARG A 7 44.45 -29.81 -41.62
N GLU A 8 43.52 -29.40 -40.75
CA GLU A 8 42.05 -29.51 -40.92
C GLU A 8 41.38 -28.96 -39.64
N GLY A 9 40.38 -28.09 -39.61
CA GLY A 9 39.43 -27.70 -40.64
C GLY A 9 38.00 -28.07 -40.21
N ALA A 10 37.42 -27.41 -39.19
CA ALA A 10 35.98 -27.48 -38.94
C ALA A 10 35.44 -26.21 -38.25
N ARG A 11 34.28 -25.77 -38.73
CA ARG A 11 33.67 -24.44 -38.68
C ARG A 11 32.89 -24.14 -37.38
N PRO A 12 32.58 -22.86 -37.09
CA PRO A 12 31.89 -22.44 -35.88
C PRO A 12 30.38 -22.75 -35.90
N ALA A 13 29.81 -22.96 -34.71
CA ALA A 13 28.39 -23.19 -34.53
C ALA A 13 27.56 -21.92 -34.78
N TYR A 14 26.48 -22.17 -35.49
CA TYR A 14 25.48 -21.30 -36.10
C TYR A 14 24.57 -20.57 -35.11
N PHE A 15 24.39 -19.26 -35.31
CA PHE A 15 23.24 -18.46 -34.86
C PHE A 15 22.22 -18.35 -36.00
N PRO A 16 20.93 -18.64 -35.76
CA PRO A 16 19.82 -18.02 -36.47
C PRO A 16 19.13 -17.04 -35.51
N GLY A 17 18.74 -15.82 -35.84
CA GLY A 17 18.41 -15.25 -37.13
C GLY A 17 17.22 -14.33 -36.86
N VAL A 18 17.49 -13.03 -36.76
CA VAL A 18 16.46 -11.98 -36.84
C VAL A 18 16.11 -11.86 -38.32
N SER A 19 14.83 -11.87 -38.69
CA SER A 19 14.42 -11.36 -40.00
C SER A 19 13.04 -10.70 -39.95
N PRO A 20 12.86 -9.59 -40.69
CA PRO A 20 11.77 -8.64 -40.54
C PRO A 20 10.65 -8.87 -41.57
N TYR A 21 9.43 -8.46 -41.25
CA TYR A 21 8.45 -8.09 -42.29
C TYR A 21 7.74 -6.81 -41.88
N ALA A 22 7.97 -5.80 -42.70
CA ALA A 22 7.22 -4.55 -42.73
C ALA A 22 6.18 -4.60 -43.86
N SER A 23 5.10 -3.84 -43.62
CA SER A 23 4.17 -3.21 -44.57
C SER A 23 3.05 -4.02 -45.23
N GLY A 24 1.81 -3.50 -45.08
CA GLY A 24 0.97 -3.24 -46.26
C GLY A 24 -0.53 -3.61 -46.25
N ASN A 25 -1.35 -2.81 -45.57
CA ASN A 25 -2.64 -2.23 -45.99
C ASN A 25 -3.92 -3.06 -46.36
N ALA A 26 -5.03 -2.56 -45.81
CA ALA A 26 -6.42 -2.44 -46.32
C ALA A 26 -7.45 -3.61 -46.34
N ALA A 27 -8.53 -3.36 -45.58
CA ALA A 27 -9.96 -3.57 -45.87
C ALA A 27 -10.63 -4.98 -45.75
N ARG A 28 -11.45 -5.17 -44.71
CA ARG A 28 -12.94 -5.29 -44.75
C ARG A 28 -13.52 -5.78 -43.41
N ALA A 29 -14.68 -5.23 -43.05
CA ALA A 29 -15.51 -5.63 -41.90
C ALA A 29 -16.23 -6.97 -42.13
N PRO A 30 -16.80 -7.56 -41.05
CA PRO A 30 -18.25 -7.73 -41.07
C PRO A 30 -18.95 -7.30 -39.77
N GLN A 31 -20.24 -7.06 -39.95
CA GLN A 31 -21.25 -6.58 -39.01
C GLN A 31 -21.77 -7.73 -38.15
N ASP A 32 -22.10 -7.46 -36.89
CA ASP A 32 -23.22 -8.12 -36.21
C ASP A 32 -23.96 -7.15 -35.28
N ARG A 33 -25.27 -7.38 -35.15
CA ARG A 33 -26.35 -6.40 -35.01
C ARG A 33 -27.11 -6.55 -33.66
N VAL A 34 -27.26 -5.42 -32.93
CA VAL A 34 -28.43 -4.84 -32.15
C VAL A 34 -29.15 -5.74 -31.09
N PRO A 35 -29.85 -5.24 -30.03
CA PRO A 35 -30.40 -3.89 -29.84
C PRO A 35 -30.43 -3.23 -28.44
N GLU A 36 -30.52 -1.90 -28.46
CA GLU A 36 -30.92 -1.03 -27.34
C GLU A 36 -32.38 -0.57 -27.57
N GLN A 37 -33.23 -0.71 -26.55
CA GLN A 37 -34.66 -0.37 -26.61
C GLN A 37 -34.94 1.07 -26.17
N ALA A 38 -35.69 1.76 -27.01
CA ALA A 38 -36.24 3.09 -26.82
C ALA A 38 -37.34 3.17 -25.75
N ARG A 39 -37.51 4.36 -25.16
CA ARG A 39 -38.82 4.99 -24.91
C ARG A 39 -38.65 6.51 -24.78
N GLY A 40 -39.18 7.24 -25.77
CA GLY A 40 -39.39 8.68 -25.68
C GLY A 40 -40.78 9.02 -25.15
N ARG A 41 -40.94 10.28 -24.73
CA ARG A 41 -42.10 11.15 -25.02
C ARG A 41 -41.77 12.61 -24.69
N GLN A 42 -41.70 13.42 -25.74
CA GLN A 42 -41.96 14.87 -25.78
C GLN A 42 -43.45 15.10 -25.43
N GLY A 43 -43.98 16.25 -25.02
CA GLY A 43 -43.53 17.64 -24.89
C GLY A 43 -44.73 18.48 -24.42
N GLU A 44 -44.45 19.75 -24.10
CA GLU A 44 -45.31 20.85 -23.59
C GLU A 44 -46.54 21.15 -24.49
N GLU A 45 -47.58 21.94 -24.14
CA GLU A 45 -47.65 23.27 -23.51
C GLU A 45 -49.16 23.71 -23.44
N GLY A 46 -49.56 24.70 -22.62
CA GLY A 46 -50.82 25.45 -22.87
C GLY A 46 -51.69 26.00 -21.72
N ARG A 47 -51.17 26.97 -20.95
CA ARG A 47 -51.78 28.23 -20.43
C ARG A 47 -53.31 28.36 -20.12
N ALA A 48 -53.64 28.81 -18.89
CA ALA A 48 -54.16 30.16 -18.55
C ALA A 48 -55.32 30.22 -17.50
N GLY A 49 -55.13 31.05 -16.46
CA GLY A 49 -56.17 31.98 -15.96
C GLY A 49 -56.74 31.79 -14.54
N GLY A 50 -56.55 32.80 -13.66
CA GLY A 50 -57.65 33.29 -12.79
C GLY A 50 -57.50 33.34 -11.25
N ARG A 51 -56.89 34.41 -10.73
CA ARG A 51 -57.27 35.30 -9.60
C ARG A 51 -57.86 34.79 -8.25
N GLN A 52 -57.21 35.29 -7.19
CA GLN A 52 -57.73 35.95 -5.94
C GLN A 52 -58.30 35.11 -4.77
N GLY A 53 -57.89 35.48 -3.54
CA GLY A 53 -58.61 35.18 -2.28
C GLY A 53 -57.70 34.94 -1.07
N GLU A 54 -57.78 35.82 -0.07
CA GLU A 54 -56.97 35.92 1.15
C GLU A 54 -57.40 34.97 2.31
N GLU A 55 -56.59 35.00 3.38
CA GLU A 55 -56.89 34.75 4.81
C GLU A 55 -56.44 33.42 5.48
N GLY A 56 -55.30 33.53 6.18
CA GLY A 56 -55.16 33.27 7.61
C GLY A 56 -55.49 31.89 8.20
N ARG A 57 -54.45 31.19 8.68
CA ARG A 57 -54.38 30.68 10.08
C ARG A 57 -52.99 30.10 10.41
N ALA A 58 -52.46 30.57 11.53
CA ALA A 58 -51.17 30.20 12.10
C ALA A 58 -51.12 28.75 12.63
N ARG A 59 -49.96 28.09 12.49
CA ARG A 59 -49.45 27.11 13.47
C ARG A 59 -47.98 26.72 13.24
N GLY A 60 -47.12 27.20 14.13
CA GLY A 60 -45.92 26.53 14.66
C GLY A 60 -44.84 26.02 13.71
N GLU A 61 -43.87 26.87 13.39
CA GLU A 61 -42.55 26.41 12.95
C GLU A 61 -41.81 25.78 14.14
N HIS A 62 -41.81 24.46 14.20
CA HIS A 62 -40.87 23.72 15.03
C HIS A 62 -39.53 23.71 14.32
N THR A 63 -38.66 24.68 14.63
CA THR A 63 -37.24 24.62 14.30
C THR A 63 -36.61 23.51 15.14
N HIS A 64 -36.69 22.27 14.64
CA HIS A 64 -35.86 21.19 15.17
C HIS A 64 -34.43 21.46 14.69
N SER A 65 -33.67 22.20 15.49
CA SER A 65 -32.21 22.18 15.40
C SER A 65 -31.77 20.74 15.61
N GLU A 66 -31.30 20.11 14.54
CA GLU A 66 -30.76 18.77 14.55
C GLU A 66 -29.55 18.73 15.53
N PRO A 67 -29.52 17.81 16.50
CA PRO A 67 -28.38 17.71 17.41
C PRO A 67 -27.11 17.40 16.62
N PRO A 68 -25.95 18.00 16.97
CA PRO A 68 -24.69 17.67 16.31
C PRO A 68 -24.45 16.16 16.41
N ALA A 69 -24.16 15.54 15.26
CA ALA A 69 -23.90 14.10 15.17
C ALA A 69 -22.88 13.68 16.24
N PRO A 70 -23.12 12.58 16.98
CA PRO A 70 -22.20 12.14 18.01
C PRO A 70 -20.83 11.89 17.38
N ARG A 71 -19.80 12.58 17.88
CA ARG A 71 -18.40 12.27 17.53
C ARG A 71 -18.17 10.80 17.88
N ALA A 72 -17.95 9.98 16.86
CA ALA A 72 -17.69 8.57 17.02
C ALA A 72 -16.42 8.39 17.88
N VAL A 73 -16.60 7.97 19.13
CA VAL A 73 -15.49 7.54 19.99
C VAL A 73 -14.93 6.27 19.35
N GLN A 74 -13.74 6.35 18.77
CA GLN A 74 -13.05 5.16 18.27
C GLN A 74 -12.68 4.26 19.46
N ARG A 75 -13.55 3.30 19.77
CA ARG A 75 -13.25 2.25 20.73
C ARG A 75 -12.41 1.20 20.01
N HIS A 76 -11.10 1.22 20.22
CA HIS A 76 -10.25 0.13 19.76
C HIS A 76 -10.67 -1.14 20.48
N SER A 77 -11.07 -2.17 19.73
CA SER A 77 -11.36 -3.49 20.31
C SER A 77 -10.13 -3.99 21.07
N VAL A 78 -10.33 -4.74 22.17
CA VAL A 78 -9.23 -5.36 22.93
C VAL A 78 -8.33 -6.17 21.99
N ARG A 79 -8.93 -6.89 21.03
CA ARG A 79 -8.19 -7.62 19.97
C ARG A 79 -7.26 -6.71 19.17
N GLY A 80 -7.73 -5.53 18.76
CA GLY A 80 -6.92 -4.55 18.02
C GLY A 80 -5.73 -4.07 18.82
N GLN A 81 -5.96 -3.69 20.08
CA GLN A 81 -4.90 -3.26 21.00
C GLN A 81 -3.84 -4.36 21.20
N ILE A 82 -4.28 -5.61 21.35
CA ILE A 82 -3.37 -6.76 21.47
C ILE A 82 -2.60 -7.01 20.17
N LEU A 83 -3.24 -6.87 19.01
CA LEU A 83 -2.56 -7.00 17.72
C LEU A 83 -1.47 -5.94 17.56
N ASP A 84 -1.75 -4.68 17.90
CA ASP A 84 -0.78 -3.59 17.79
C ASP A 84 0.36 -3.78 18.81
N ALA A 85 0.06 -4.20 20.03
CA ALA A 85 1.08 -4.54 21.04
C ALA A 85 1.97 -5.72 20.60
N LEU A 86 1.41 -6.73 19.94
CA LEU A 86 2.18 -7.86 19.40
C LEU A 86 3.05 -7.45 18.21
N ARG A 87 2.57 -6.56 17.33
CA ARG A 87 3.38 -5.99 16.24
C ARG A 87 4.55 -5.18 16.80
N ALA A 88 4.31 -4.36 17.81
CA ALA A 88 5.38 -3.63 18.50
C ALA A 88 6.41 -4.59 19.10
N ALA A 89 5.96 -5.62 19.81
CA ALA A 89 6.83 -6.64 20.39
C ALA A 89 7.66 -7.41 19.33
N LEU A 90 7.13 -7.61 18.12
CA LEU A 90 7.89 -8.16 16.99
C LEU A 90 8.95 -7.17 16.50
N VAL A 91 8.55 -5.94 16.16
CA VAL A 91 9.45 -4.91 15.59
C VAL A 91 10.56 -4.52 16.56
N ASP A 92 10.28 -4.51 17.87
CA ASP A 92 11.26 -4.23 18.91
C ASP A 92 12.13 -5.42 19.30
N GLY A 93 11.90 -6.59 18.71
CA GLY A 93 12.68 -7.81 18.96
C GLY A 93 12.37 -8.50 20.29
N GLU A 94 11.30 -8.12 20.99
CA GLU A 94 10.84 -8.82 22.19
C GLU A 94 10.27 -10.20 21.86
N LEU A 95 9.63 -10.34 20.70
CA LEU A 95 9.21 -11.61 20.13
C LEU A 95 10.28 -12.11 19.16
N VAL A 96 11.16 -12.95 19.68
CA VAL A 96 12.35 -13.46 18.98
C VAL A 96 11.99 -14.40 17.82
N PRO A 97 12.54 -14.19 16.59
CA PRO A 97 12.45 -15.14 15.48
C PRO A 97 12.80 -16.58 15.87
N GLY A 98 12.04 -17.55 15.36
CA GLY A 98 12.22 -18.98 15.63
C GLY A 98 11.62 -19.47 16.95
N GLN A 99 11.36 -18.57 17.92
CA GLN A 99 10.78 -18.92 19.21
C GLN A 99 9.26 -19.14 19.11
N VAL A 100 8.75 -20.08 19.90
CA VAL A 100 7.32 -20.41 20.00
C VAL A 100 6.69 -19.74 21.21
N TYR A 101 5.60 -19.01 20.99
CA TYR A 101 4.80 -18.36 22.02
C TYR A 101 3.40 -18.93 22.07
N SER A 102 2.89 -19.22 23.27
CA SER A 102 1.52 -19.68 23.48
C SER A 102 0.58 -18.51 23.77
N ALA A 103 -0.65 -18.58 23.26
CA ALA A 103 -1.66 -17.55 23.52
C ALA A 103 -1.96 -17.34 25.02
N PRO A 104 -2.01 -18.40 25.88
CA PRO A 104 -2.17 -18.20 27.33
C PRO A 104 -1.01 -17.45 27.99
N ALA A 105 0.25 -17.75 27.62
CA ALA A 105 1.41 -17.08 28.19
C ALA A 105 1.45 -15.59 27.80
N LEU A 106 1.20 -15.30 26.52
CA LEU A 106 1.06 -13.92 26.04
C LEU A 106 -0.15 -13.21 26.68
N GLY A 107 -1.28 -13.91 26.87
CA GLY A 107 -2.45 -13.36 27.56
C GLY A 107 -2.14 -12.93 28.99
N ALA A 108 -1.42 -13.76 29.75
CA ALA A 108 -0.94 -13.41 31.08
C ALA A 108 -0.03 -12.17 31.07
N ARG A 109 0.88 -12.06 30.08
CA ARG A 109 1.76 -10.90 29.90
C ARG A 109 0.98 -9.60 29.62
N PHE A 110 -0.07 -9.67 28.81
CA PHE A 110 -0.89 -8.51 28.43
C PHE A 110 -2.09 -8.27 29.36
N GLY A 111 -2.30 -9.08 30.40
CA GLY A 111 -3.42 -8.94 31.32
C GLY A 111 -4.79 -9.24 30.70
N VAL A 112 -4.84 -10.10 29.68
CA VAL A 112 -6.07 -10.46 28.95
C VAL A 112 -6.23 -11.98 28.85
N SER A 113 -7.43 -12.45 28.48
CA SER A 113 -7.65 -13.88 28.22
C SER A 113 -6.92 -14.34 26.94
N ALA A 114 -6.78 -15.65 26.78
CA ALA A 114 -6.08 -16.24 25.62
C ALA A 114 -6.81 -16.05 24.29
N THR A 115 -8.13 -15.80 24.30
CA THR A 115 -8.96 -15.67 23.09
C THR A 115 -8.55 -14.48 22.20
N PRO A 116 -8.55 -13.22 22.68
CA PRO A 116 -8.14 -12.07 21.86
C PRO A 116 -6.69 -12.18 21.39
N VAL A 117 -5.82 -12.80 22.18
CA VAL A 117 -4.43 -13.07 21.79
C VAL A 117 -4.37 -14.08 20.65
N ARG A 118 -5.13 -15.18 20.72
CA ARG A 118 -5.17 -16.18 19.65
C ARG A 118 -5.64 -15.58 18.34
N GLU A 119 -6.68 -14.76 18.38
CA GLU A 119 -7.19 -14.06 17.18
C GLU A 119 -6.15 -13.09 16.61
N ALA A 120 -5.46 -12.33 17.45
CA ALA A 120 -4.40 -11.43 17.02
C ALA A 120 -3.21 -12.20 16.41
N MET A 121 -2.78 -13.31 17.04
CA MET A 121 -1.71 -14.16 16.52
C MET A 121 -2.11 -14.88 15.22
N GLN A 122 -3.39 -15.23 15.03
CA GLN A 122 -3.89 -15.72 13.74
C GLN A 122 -3.81 -14.66 12.65
N ARG A 123 -4.10 -13.39 12.99
CA ARG A 123 -3.93 -12.29 12.05
C ARG A 123 -2.46 -12.10 11.68
N LEU A 124 -1.55 -12.19 12.65
CA LEU A 124 -0.11 -12.16 12.40
C LEU A 124 0.36 -13.35 11.55
N ALA A 125 -0.30 -14.50 11.65
CA ALA A 125 0.00 -15.64 10.79
C ALA A 125 -0.40 -15.38 9.33
N VAL A 126 -1.54 -14.73 9.09
CA VAL A 126 -1.92 -14.26 7.75
C VAL A 126 -0.92 -13.23 7.22
N GLU A 127 -0.38 -12.37 8.09
CA GLU A 127 0.66 -11.39 7.74
C GLU A 127 2.07 -12.01 7.60
N GLY A 128 2.18 -13.33 7.76
CA GLY A 128 3.43 -14.08 7.67
C GLY A 128 4.45 -13.78 8.78
N ALA A 129 4.06 -13.06 9.83
CA ALA A 129 4.92 -12.70 10.96
C ALA A 129 5.16 -13.89 11.91
N VAL A 130 4.21 -14.82 11.95
CA VAL A 130 4.28 -16.03 12.75
C VAL A 130 3.72 -17.23 11.98
N GLU A 131 4.08 -18.42 12.40
CA GLU A 131 3.54 -19.69 11.89
C GLU A 131 2.77 -20.40 12.98
N VAL A 132 1.64 -21.02 12.64
CA VAL A 132 0.86 -21.81 13.59
C VAL A 132 1.59 -23.12 13.88
N VAL A 133 1.88 -23.39 15.15
CA VAL A 133 2.46 -24.65 15.61
C VAL A 133 1.40 -25.46 16.35
N PRO A 134 0.89 -26.56 15.78
CA PRO A 134 -0.19 -27.35 16.38
C PRO A 134 0.11 -27.70 17.84
N ASN A 135 -0.88 -27.48 18.71
CA ASN A 135 -0.84 -27.76 20.15
C ASN A 135 0.28 -27.05 20.95
N ARG A 136 1.06 -26.15 20.35
CA ARG A 136 2.13 -25.42 21.05
C ARG A 136 1.93 -23.91 21.04
N GLY A 137 1.39 -23.34 19.97
CA GLY A 137 1.16 -21.90 19.85
C GLY A 137 1.57 -21.39 18.48
N PHE A 138 2.38 -20.34 18.46
CA PHE A 138 2.80 -19.65 17.25
C PHE A 138 4.30 -19.42 17.28
N ARG A 139 5.00 -19.79 16.21
CA ARG A 139 6.43 -19.56 16.03
C ARG A 139 6.63 -18.23 15.33
N VAL A 140 7.51 -17.35 15.82
CA VAL A 140 7.88 -16.15 15.05
C VAL A 140 8.66 -16.58 13.81
N THR A 141 8.26 -16.10 12.64
CA THR A 141 8.87 -16.48 11.37
C THR A 141 10.34 -16.05 11.34
N GLU A 142 11.21 -16.93 10.86
CA GLU A 142 12.63 -16.63 10.65
C GLU A 142 12.84 -16.12 9.24
N ARG A 143 13.42 -14.91 9.11
CA ARG A 143 13.67 -14.27 7.82
C ARG A 143 15.13 -13.91 7.66
N GLY A 144 15.64 -14.18 6.47
CA GLY A 144 16.98 -13.79 6.04
C GLY A 144 16.95 -12.50 5.23
N PRO A 145 18.10 -11.80 5.11
CA PRO A 145 18.21 -10.56 4.34
C PRO A 145 17.82 -10.73 2.86
N ARG A 146 17.97 -11.94 2.32
CA ARG A 146 17.56 -12.27 0.95
C ARG A 146 16.07 -12.09 0.71
N GLU A 147 15.21 -12.57 1.62
CA GLU A 147 13.75 -12.42 1.45
C GLU A 147 13.35 -10.94 1.48
N LEU A 148 14.02 -10.13 2.32
CA LEU A 148 13.75 -8.70 2.39
C LEU A 148 14.11 -7.99 1.07
N ALA A 149 15.26 -8.32 0.46
CA ALA A 149 15.64 -7.81 -0.84
C ALA A 149 14.66 -8.24 -1.95
N GLU A 150 14.22 -9.50 -1.93
CA GLU A 150 13.21 -10.01 -2.89
C GLU A 150 11.87 -9.26 -2.72
N LEU A 151 11.44 -8.96 -1.49
CA LEU A 151 10.24 -8.15 -1.23
C LEU A 151 10.42 -6.71 -1.72
N ALA A 152 11.57 -6.09 -1.48
CA ALA A 152 11.89 -4.74 -1.94
C ALA A 152 11.86 -4.66 -3.48
N GLU A 153 12.45 -5.63 -4.18
CA GLU A 153 12.42 -5.72 -5.64
C GLU A 153 10.99 -5.79 -6.18
N VAL A 154 10.16 -6.69 -5.62
CA VAL A 154 8.76 -6.83 -6.05
C VAL A 154 7.96 -5.55 -5.77
N ARG A 155 8.18 -4.92 -4.61
CA ARG A 155 7.56 -3.63 -4.28
C ARG A 155 7.97 -2.55 -5.27
N ALA A 156 9.25 -2.44 -5.60
CA ALA A 156 9.74 -1.45 -6.58
C ALA A 156 9.09 -1.65 -7.96
N LEU A 157 8.97 -2.90 -8.42
CA LEU A 157 8.32 -3.23 -9.70
C LEU A 157 6.85 -2.83 -9.76
N ILE A 158 6.15 -2.81 -8.62
CA ILE A 158 4.72 -2.48 -8.53
C ILE A 158 4.49 -0.99 -8.22
N GLU A 159 5.17 -0.45 -7.21
CA GLU A 159 4.88 0.86 -6.64
C GLU A 159 5.48 2.01 -7.46
N VAL A 160 6.72 1.88 -7.95
CA VAL A 160 7.40 2.92 -8.73
C VAL A 160 6.59 3.35 -9.97
N PRO A 161 6.15 2.44 -10.87
CA PRO A 161 5.39 2.87 -12.05
C PRO A 161 4.06 3.54 -11.68
N VAL A 162 3.41 3.11 -10.58
CA VAL A 162 2.18 3.72 -10.09
C VAL A 162 2.44 5.13 -9.60
N MET A 163 3.45 5.33 -8.75
CA MET A 163 3.77 6.65 -8.21
C MET A 163 4.14 7.64 -9.31
N LEU A 164 4.90 7.21 -10.32
CA LEU A 164 5.23 8.05 -11.48
C LEU A 164 4.01 8.38 -12.34
N SER A 165 3.05 7.45 -12.44
CA SER A 165 1.77 7.70 -13.13
C SER A 165 0.92 8.71 -12.34
N LEU A 166 0.81 8.54 -11.03
CA LEU A 166 0.07 9.45 -10.14
C LEU A 166 0.66 10.85 -10.16
N ALA A 167 1.99 10.98 -10.13
CA ALA A 167 2.68 12.27 -10.18
C ALA A 167 2.25 13.13 -11.39
N ARG A 168 1.91 12.49 -12.53
CA ARG A 168 1.47 13.17 -13.76
C ARG A 168 -0.02 13.49 -13.79
N THR A 169 -0.83 12.79 -13.01
CA THR A 169 -2.30 12.76 -13.17
C THR A 169 -3.06 13.33 -11.98
N VAL A 170 -2.48 13.26 -10.78
CA VAL A 170 -3.09 13.74 -9.55
C VAL A 170 -2.77 15.23 -9.35
N PRO A 171 -3.79 16.08 -9.08
CA PRO A 171 -3.58 17.50 -8.85
C PRO A 171 -2.92 17.79 -7.49
N ALA A 172 -2.12 18.86 -7.42
CA ALA A 172 -1.30 19.24 -6.26
C ALA A 172 -2.04 19.25 -4.90
N HIS A 173 -3.30 19.70 -4.87
CA HIS A 173 -4.08 19.77 -3.63
C HIS A 173 -4.36 18.39 -3.01
N ARG A 174 -4.38 17.31 -3.80
CA ARG A 174 -4.59 15.94 -3.30
C ARG A 174 -3.36 15.43 -2.55
N TRP A 175 -2.16 15.81 -2.97
CA TRP A 175 -0.91 15.51 -2.28
C TRP A 175 -0.81 16.23 -0.94
N SER A 176 -1.25 17.49 -0.90
CA SER A 176 -1.22 18.31 0.33
C SER A 176 -1.97 17.67 1.50
N VAL A 177 -3.05 16.93 1.21
CA VAL A 177 -3.85 16.21 2.23
C VAL A 177 -3.08 15.07 2.89
N LEU A 178 -2.02 14.54 2.25
CA LEU A 178 -1.23 13.43 2.79
C LEU A 178 -0.11 13.89 3.74
N ARG A 179 0.13 15.20 3.88
CA ARG A 179 1.21 15.74 4.71
C ARG A 179 1.20 15.24 6.16
N PRO A 180 0.04 15.16 6.85
CA PRO A 180 0.00 14.62 8.21
C PRO A 180 0.52 13.18 8.33
N LEU A 181 0.43 12.36 7.27
CA LEU A 181 0.95 10.99 7.29
C LEU A 181 2.47 10.97 7.20
N ALA A 182 3.08 11.80 6.36
CA ALA A 182 4.53 11.96 6.30
C ALA A 182 5.09 12.59 7.58
N GLU A 183 4.39 13.55 8.18
CA GLU A 183 4.79 14.12 9.47
C GLU A 183 4.72 13.09 10.60
N ALA A 184 3.77 12.15 10.55
CA ALA A 184 3.69 11.05 11.51
C ALA A 184 4.91 10.12 11.44
N THR A 185 5.43 9.83 10.24
CA THR A 185 6.68 9.04 10.09
C THR A 185 7.86 9.75 10.73
N VAL A 186 7.97 11.06 10.50
CA VAL A 186 9.02 11.89 11.12
C VAL A 186 8.88 11.92 12.64
N ALA A 187 7.67 12.08 13.17
CA ALA A 187 7.43 12.14 14.61
C ALA A 187 7.81 10.82 15.31
N ALA A 188 7.45 9.67 14.73
CA ALA A 188 7.82 8.36 15.25
C ALA A 188 9.33 8.12 15.17
N ALA A 189 9.94 8.43 14.02
CA ALA A 189 11.39 8.35 13.84
C ALA A 189 12.14 9.25 14.83
N ALA A 190 11.63 10.46 15.09
CA ALA A 190 12.25 11.42 16.00
C ALA A 190 12.31 10.95 17.45
N VAL A 191 11.50 9.98 17.88
CA VAL A 191 11.62 9.38 19.22
C VAL A 191 12.24 7.98 19.19
N GLY A 192 12.55 7.46 17.99
CA GLY A 192 13.07 6.10 17.81
C GLY A 192 12.03 5.01 18.04
N ASP A 193 10.74 5.34 17.92
CA ASP A 193 9.65 4.36 18.03
C ASP A 193 9.50 3.64 16.69
N ARG A 194 10.13 2.46 16.59
CA ARG A 194 10.14 1.65 15.37
C ARG A 194 8.77 1.11 15.01
N ALA A 195 7.98 0.73 16.02
CA ALA A 195 6.65 0.18 15.82
C ALA A 195 5.70 1.25 15.26
N ALA A 196 5.70 2.44 15.86
CA ALA A 196 4.94 3.56 15.35
C ALA A 196 5.44 4.00 13.96
N TYR A 197 6.77 3.99 13.75
CA TYR A 197 7.36 4.30 12.45
C TYR A 197 6.83 3.35 11.37
N ALA A 198 6.94 2.03 11.57
CA ALA A 198 6.47 1.02 10.63
C ALA A 198 4.97 1.20 10.28
N GLU A 199 4.10 1.44 11.25
CA GLU A 199 2.68 1.62 10.95
C GLU A 199 2.41 2.95 10.21
N SER A 200 3.11 4.03 10.57
CA SER A 200 2.98 5.33 9.88
C SER A 200 3.52 5.31 8.45
N ASP A 201 4.64 4.61 8.23
CA ASP A 201 5.28 4.39 6.94
C ASP A 201 4.34 3.65 5.99
N ARG A 202 3.80 2.52 6.46
CA ARG A 202 2.79 1.75 5.73
C ARG A 202 1.55 2.58 5.42
N ALA A 203 1.07 3.36 6.38
CA ALA A 203 -0.09 4.22 6.19
C ALA A 203 0.14 5.29 5.12
N PHE A 204 1.35 5.88 5.08
CA PHE A 204 1.75 6.82 4.04
C PHE A 204 1.75 6.18 2.64
N HIS A 205 2.47 5.06 2.47
CA HIS A 205 2.51 4.32 1.19
C HIS A 205 1.10 3.93 0.72
N ARG A 206 0.30 3.35 1.61
CA ARG A 206 -1.08 2.95 1.31
C ARG A 206 -1.91 4.14 0.85
N ALA A 207 -1.79 5.29 1.50
CA ALA A 207 -2.57 6.49 1.16
C ALA A 207 -2.17 7.06 -0.21
N VAL A 208 -0.88 7.07 -0.53
CA VAL A 208 -0.37 7.45 -1.86
C VAL A 208 -0.96 6.51 -2.93
N LEU A 209 -0.82 5.20 -2.75
CA LEU A 209 -1.28 4.21 -3.74
C LEU A 209 -2.80 4.19 -3.90
N THR A 210 -3.56 4.54 -2.86
CA THR A 210 -5.03 4.66 -2.91
C THR A 210 -5.49 5.71 -3.92
N LEU A 211 -4.66 6.72 -4.23
CA LEU A 211 -4.97 7.71 -5.27
C LEU A 211 -5.07 7.10 -6.68
N SER A 212 -4.56 5.88 -6.90
CA SER A 212 -4.71 5.16 -8.17
C SER A 212 -6.12 4.67 -8.43
N GLY A 213 -6.97 4.57 -7.39
CA GLY A 213 -8.28 3.93 -7.48
C GLY A 213 -8.22 2.41 -7.73
N ASN A 214 -7.03 1.79 -7.74
CA ASN A 214 -6.86 0.37 -7.95
C ASN A 214 -6.77 -0.38 -6.61
N GLU A 215 -7.92 -0.81 -6.10
CA GLU A 215 -8.02 -1.49 -4.79
C GLU A 215 -7.21 -2.79 -4.70
N GLN A 216 -7.08 -3.52 -5.80
CA GLN A 216 -6.31 -4.76 -5.84
C GLN A 216 -4.82 -4.48 -5.71
N LEU A 217 -4.31 -3.47 -6.43
CA LEU A 217 -2.93 -3.03 -6.31
C LEU A 217 -2.62 -2.57 -4.88
N VAL A 218 -3.50 -1.75 -4.30
CA VAL A 218 -3.35 -1.26 -2.94
C VAL A 218 -3.33 -2.41 -1.93
N THR A 219 -4.15 -3.44 -2.14
CA THR A 219 -4.17 -4.63 -1.27
C THR A 219 -2.86 -5.41 -1.33
N VAL A 220 -2.36 -5.70 -2.53
CA VAL A 220 -1.12 -6.46 -2.72
C VAL A 220 0.09 -5.68 -2.22
N ALA A 221 0.21 -4.40 -2.57
CA ALA A 221 1.33 -3.56 -2.14
C ALA A 221 1.37 -3.42 -0.60
N ASP A 222 0.21 -3.25 0.04
CA ASP A 222 0.10 -3.13 1.49
C ASP A 222 0.50 -4.43 2.22
N GLU A 223 0.16 -5.59 1.65
CA GLU A 223 0.62 -6.89 2.17
C GLU A 223 2.14 -7.06 2.07
N LEU A 224 2.72 -6.75 0.90
CA LEU A 224 4.16 -6.82 0.67
C LEU A 224 4.91 -5.84 1.57
N HIS A 225 4.41 -4.61 1.69
CA HIS A 225 4.98 -3.60 2.57
C HIS A 225 4.97 -4.08 4.02
N ARG A 226 3.84 -4.58 4.51
CA ARG A 226 3.75 -5.14 5.87
C ARG A 226 4.71 -6.31 6.09
N ARG A 227 4.84 -7.22 5.12
CA ARG A 227 5.82 -8.30 5.22
C ARG A 227 7.25 -7.76 5.27
N SER A 228 7.55 -6.67 4.58
CA SER A 228 8.90 -6.07 4.59
C SER A 228 9.31 -5.49 5.96
N GLN A 229 8.36 -5.31 6.89
CA GLN A 229 8.60 -4.67 8.18
C GLN A 229 8.95 -5.63 9.33
N TRP A 230 8.86 -6.95 9.13
CA TRP A 230 9.15 -7.89 10.23
C TRP A 230 10.65 -8.12 10.38
N PRO A 231 11.12 -8.31 11.64
CA PRO A 231 12.55 -8.36 11.94
C PRO A 231 13.26 -9.53 11.26
N LEU A 232 14.52 -9.31 10.92
CA LEU A 232 15.45 -10.33 10.43
C LEU A 232 16.06 -11.13 11.58
N VAL A 233 16.42 -12.38 11.31
CA VAL A 233 17.22 -13.18 12.24
C VAL A 233 18.60 -12.52 12.40
N ALA A 234 18.95 -12.14 13.63
CA ALA A 234 20.24 -11.50 13.96
C ALA A 234 20.57 -10.26 13.10
N GLY A 235 19.55 -9.59 12.56
CA GLY A 235 19.73 -8.36 11.78
C GLY A 235 20.11 -7.17 12.65
N PRO A 236 20.74 -6.14 12.07
CA PRO A 236 20.98 -4.89 12.78
C PRO A 236 19.64 -4.27 13.18
N VAL A 237 19.57 -3.75 14.40
CA VAL A 237 18.43 -2.94 14.83
C VAL A 237 18.52 -1.60 14.13
N THR A 238 17.51 -1.25 13.34
CA THR A 238 17.44 0.04 12.65
C THR A 238 17.60 1.18 13.65
N ARG A 239 18.61 2.02 13.41
CA ARG A 239 18.96 3.12 14.31
C ARG A 239 18.05 4.30 14.06
N ARG A 240 17.83 5.11 15.10
CA ARG A 240 17.04 6.34 15.01
C ARG A 240 17.46 7.27 13.85
N ALA A 241 18.76 7.36 13.58
CA ALA A 241 19.26 8.19 12.48
C ALA A 241 18.86 7.65 11.10
N GLU A 242 18.78 6.32 10.94
CA GLU A 242 18.32 5.67 9.70
C GLU A 242 16.82 5.93 9.52
N LEU A 243 16.00 5.71 10.57
CA LEU A 243 14.57 6.03 10.53
C LEU A 243 14.29 7.49 10.15
N LEU A 244 15.11 8.42 10.65
CA LEU A 244 14.96 9.84 10.34
C LEU A 244 15.34 10.16 8.89
N ALA A 245 16.35 9.48 8.33
CA ALA A 245 16.72 9.62 6.93
C ALA A 245 15.58 9.14 6.04
N ASP A 246 15.08 7.93 6.28
CA ASP A 246 13.96 7.34 5.53
C ASP A 246 12.69 8.22 5.64
N ALA A 247 12.34 8.67 6.85
CA ALA A 247 11.19 9.56 7.07
C ALA A 247 11.30 10.88 6.30
N ALA A 248 12.51 11.42 6.17
CA ALA A 248 12.74 12.67 5.44
C ALA A 248 12.46 12.50 3.94
N GLU A 249 12.72 11.31 3.37
CA GLU A 249 12.41 11.02 1.97
C GLU A 249 10.91 11.16 1.67
N HIS A 250 10.03 10.74 2.58
CA HIS A 250 8.58 10.91 2.42
C HIS A 250 8.18 12.38 2.32
N THR A 251 8.75 13.22 3.19
CA THR A 251 8.47 14.67 3.17
C THR A 251 9.01 15.33 1.91
N ALA A 252 10.24 14.99 1.49
CA ALA A 252 10.85 15.52 0.27
C ALA A 252 10.07 15.09 -0.98
N LEU A 253 9.63 13.83 -1.04
CA LEU A 253 8.81 13.32 -2.13
C LEU A 253 7.47 14.07 -2.20
N LEU A 254 6.81 14.29 -1.06
CA LEU A 254 5.53 14.99 -1.03
C LEU A 254 5.67 16.45 -1.47
N ASP A 255 6.73 17.12 -1.04
CA ASP A 255 7.04 18.50 -1.46
C ASP A 255 7.25 18.56 -2.98
N ALA A 256 7.98 17.61 -3.55
CA ALA A 256 8.19 17.51 -5.01
C ALA A 256 6.87 17.23 -5.77
N LEU A 257 6.01 16.35 -5.23
CA LEU A 257 4.68 16.05 -5.81
C LEU A 257 3.74 17.27 -5.76
N ILE A 258 3.79 18.06 -4.68
CA ILE A 258 3.00 19.30 -4.55
C ILE A 258 3.50 20.38 -5.50
N ALA A 259 4.83 20.51 -5.64
CA ALA A 259 5.45 21.40 -6.63
C ALA A 259 5.27 20.91 -8.08
N GLN A 260 4.79 19.68 -8.27
CA GLN A 260 4.67 18.99 -9.55
C GLN A 260 6.00 18.90 -10.33
N ASP A 261 7.11 18.81 -9.60
CA ASP A 261 8.45 18.61 -10.19
C ASP A 261 8.68 17.13 -10.51
N LEU A 262 8.25 16.72 -11.70
CA LEU A 262 8.36 15.33 -12.14
C LEU A 262 9.80 14.80 -12.21
N THR A 263 10.79 15.67 -12.43
CA THR A 263 12.19 15.27 -12.50
C THR A 263 12.69 14.87 -11.12
N VAL A 264 12.40 15.71 -10.13
CA VAL A 264 12.75 15.45 -8.72
C VAL A 264 11.97 14.23 -8.20
N VAL A 265 10.67 14.13 -8.49
CA VAL A 265 9.87 12.95 -8.11
C VAL A 265 10.47 11.67 -8.68
N GLN A 266 10.90 11.67 -9.95
CA GLN A 266 11.47 10.48 -10.56
C GLN A 266 12.78 10.05 -9.90
N ALA A 267 13.63 11.00 -9.50
CA ALA A 267 14.86 10.70 -8.77
C ALA A 267 14.54 10.13 -7.38
N LEU A 268 13.71 10.85 -6.60
CA LEU A 268 13.36 10.47 -5.23
C LEU A 268 12.66 9.11 -5.14
N VAL A 269 11.69 8.84 -6.02
CA VAL A 269 11.01 7.54 -6.02
C VAL A 269 11.99 6.41 -6.31
N ARG A 270 12.92 6.56 -7.26
CA ARG A 270 13.89 5.50 -7.55
C ARG A 270 14.87 5.30 -6.40
N GLU A 271 15.31 6.38 -5.76
CA GLU A 271 16.21 6.31 -4.61
C GLU A 271 15.52 5.65 -3.42
N HIS A 272 14.29 6.04 -3.11
CA HIS A 272 13.51 5.50 -1.99
C HIS A 272 13.32 3.97 -2.06
N PHE A 273 12.99 3.42 -3.25
CA PHE A 273 12.80 1.97 -3.41
C PHE A 273 14.11 1.19 -3.58
N ASN A 274 15.18 1.81 -4.07
CA ASN A 274 16.50 1.17 -4.19
C ASN A 274 17.35 1.30 -2.90
N GLY A 275 17.03 2.27 -2.05
CA GLY A 275 17.70 2.53 -0.77
C GLY A 275 17.39 1.46 0.27
N ALA A 276 16.24 0.79 0.15
CA ALA A 276 15.84 -0.36 0.98
C ALA A 276 16.76 -1.60 0.80
N ASP A 277 17.62 -1.61 -0.22
CA ASP A 277 18.60 -2.68 -0.49
C ASP A 277 19.96 -2.48 0.21
N ARG A 278 20.16 -1.39 0.97
CA ARG A 278 21.45 -1.05 1.60
C ARG A 278 21.55 -1.40 3.08
#